data_AF-A0A1B6MB72-F1
#
_entry.id   AF-A0A1B6MB72-F1
#
_cell.length_a   1.000
_cell.length_b   1.000
_cell.length_c   1.000
_cell.angle_alpha   90.00
_cell.angle_beta   90.00
_cell.angle_gamma   90.00
#
_symmetry.space_group_name_H-M   'P 1'
#
loop_
_entity.id
_entity.type
_entity.pdbx_description
1 polymer ?
#
loop_
_entity_poly.entity_id
_entity_poly.type
_entity_poly.pdbx_seq_one_letter_code
_entity_poly.pdbx_strand_id
1 'polypeptide(L)'
;MVMWQDLNGGRCSMGDACSNPPTADGVYKMLIKNFERHFTSNRSPFGLFYHAAWFTQPHHKEGFIAFLDTITKMPEVWLVGNWQAIQWVRDPTPISRLGSFAPFQCNYPDRPRRCNNPKVCNLWHKSGVRYMRTCQPCPDIYPWTGKTGVRNSRVDNEIITE
;
A
#
# COMPACT_ATOMS: atom_id res chain seq x y z
N MET A 1 10.50 -8.71 12.89
CA MET A 1 10.48 -7.62 11.88
C MET A 1 11.71 -6.76 12.11
N VAL A 2 12.54 -6.54 11.08
CA VAL A 2 13.71 -5.64 11.20
C VAL A 2 13.16 -4.21 11.21
N MET A 3 13.26 -3.53 12.35
CA MET A 3 12.82 -2.14 12.46
C MET A 3 13.72 -1.22 11.65
N TRP A 4 13.12 -0.15 11.12
CA TRP A 4 13.86 0.93 10.49
C TRP A 4 14.80 1.59 11.50
N GLN A 5 15.91 2.11 10.99
CA GLN A 5 16.82 2.99 11.71
C GLN A 5 16.96 4.29 10.92
N ASP A 6 16.59 5.41 11.54
CA ASP A 6 16.80 6.73 10.93
C ASP A 6 18.29 7.09 10.87
N LEU A 7 18.61 8.28 10.35
CA LEU A 7 20.00 8.75 10.23
C LEU A 7 20.64 9.07 11.59
N ASN A 8 19.83 9.30 12.63
CA ASN A 8 20.27 9.58 14.00
C ASN A 8 20.34 8.31 14.87
N GLY A 9 20.00 7.14 14.33
CA GLY A 9 19.96 5.87 15.06
C GLY A 9 18.64 5.57 15.78
N GLY A 10 17.64 6.46 15.66
CA GLY A 10 16.29 6.24 16.15
C GLY A 10 15.60 5.08 15.43
N ARG A 11 14.72 4.36 16.15
CA ARG A 11 14.02 3.19 15.62
C ARG A 11 12.56 3.52 15.29
N CYS A 12 12.10 3.04 14.15
CA CYS A 12 10.75 3.32 13.64
C CYS A 12 10.16 2.07 12.96
N SER A 13 8.82 1.98 12.95
CA SER A 13 8.09 0.87 12.31
C SER A 13 7.66 1.20 10.87
N MET A 14 7.39 2.47 10.59
CA MET A 14 7.03 2.99 9.27
C MET A 14 8.06 4.04 8.86
N GLY A 15 8.30 4.19 7.56
CA GLY A 15 9.34 5.12 7.08
C GLY A 15 8.99 6.59 7.35
N ASP A 16 7.70 6.92 7.40
CA ASP A 16 7.19 8.26 7.73
C ASP A 16 7.10 8.56 9.24
N ALA A 17 7.33 7.56 10.09
CA ALA A 17 7.43 7.71 11.55
C ALA A 17 8.88 7.92 12.02
N CYS A 18 9.85 7.82 11.13
CA CYS A 18 11.27 8.09 11.41
C CYS A 18 11.53 9.61 11.51
N SER A 19 12.68 9.99 12.07
CA SER A 19 13.15 11.38 11.96
C SER A 19 13.36 11.74 10.48
N ASN A 20 12.53 12.66 9.96
CA ASN A 20 12.53 13.02 8.55
C ASN A 20 13.81 13.79 8.17
N PRO A 21 14.61 13.29 7.21
CA PRO A 21 15.74 14.04 6.69
C PRO A 21 15.29 15.30 5.94
N PRO A 22 15.95 16.45 6.10
CA PRO A 22 15.51 17.72 5.51
C PRO A 22 15.78 17.84 3.99
N THR A 23 16.46 16.87 3.38
CA THR A 23 16.88 16.89 1.98
C THR A 23 16.53 15.58 1.27
N ALA A 24 16.40 15.64 -0.05
CA ALA A 24 16.13 14.46 -0.88
C ALA A 24 17.25 13.41 -0.78
N ASP A 25 18.51 13.85 -0.75
CA ASP A 25 19.68 12.98 -0.52
C ASP A 25 19.62 12.31 0.86
N GLY A 26 19.22 13.03 1.91
CA GLY A 26 19.03 12.46 3.24
C GLY A 26 17.94 11.38 3.25
N VAL A 27 16.82 11.63 2.56
CA VAL A 27 15.74 10.65 2.39
C VAL A 27 16.26 9.41 1.65
N TYR A 28 16.92 9.58 0.52
CA TYR A 28 17.55 8.50 -0.23
C TYR A 28 18.50 7.67 0.65
N LYS A 29 19.41 8.34 1.38
CA LYS A 29 20.37 7.70 2.30
C LYS A 29 19.68 6.90 3.39
N MET A 30 18.61 7.43 3.98
CA MET A 30 17.83 6.71 4.98
C MET A 30 17.18 5.45 4.40
N LEU A 31 16.61 5.54 3.20
CA LEU A 31 15.96 4.42 2.52
C LEU A 31 16.99 3.33 2.15
N ILE A 32 18.07 3.69 1.48
CA ILE A 32 19.08 2.73 1.01
C ILE A 32 19.80 2.05 2.19
N LYS A 33 20.13 2.80 3.26
CA LYS A 33 20.68 2.25 4.51
C LYS A 33 19.80 1.12 5.06
N ASN A 34 18.48 1.33 5.09
CA ASN A 34 17.57 0.32 5.61
C ASN A 34 17.36 -0.84 4.63
N PHE A 35 17.31 -0.58 3.33
CA PHE A 35 17.31 -1.63 2.31
C PHE A 35 18.54 -2.54 2.41
N GLU A 36 19.74 -1.98 2.53
CA GLU A 36 21.00 -2.73 2.60
C GLU A 36 21.06 -3.69 3.79
N ARG A 37 20.46 -3.31 4.93
CA ARG A 37 20.37 -4.18 6.12
C ARG A 37 19.60 -5.46 5.83
N HIS A 38 18.62 -5.42 4.93
CA HIS A 38 17.91 -6.61 4.47
C HIS A 38 18.69 -7.32 3.35
N PHE A 39 19.16 -6.56 2.37
CA PHE A 39 19.77 -7.08 1.14
C PHE A 39 21.07 -7.85 1.40
N THR A 40 21.89 -7.38 2.33
CA THR A 40 23.20 -7.98 2.68
C THR A 40 23.13 -9.03 3.79
N SER A 41 21.94 -9.28 4.35
CA SER A 41 21.72 -10.30 5.39
C SER A 41 20.82 -11.43 4.89
N ASN A 42 19.77 -11.77 5.61
CA ASN A 42 18.89 -12.90 5.31
C ASN A 42 17.85 -12.61 4.20
N ARG A 43 17.90 -11.43 3.56
CA ARG A 43 16.96 -11.00 2.52
C ARG A 43 15.49 -11.08 2.92
N SER A 44 15.19 -10.90 4.22
CA SER A 44 13.81 -10.76 4.67
C SER A 44 13.11 -9.60 3.95
N PRO A 45 11.80 -9.68 3.64
CA PRO A 45 11.11 -8.63 2.89
C PRO A 45 11.27 -7.24 3.54
N PHE A 46 11.66 -6.26 2.72
CA PHE A 46 11.80 -4.87 3.15
C PHE A 46 10.49 -4.11 2.93
N GLY A 47 9.81 -3.76 4.03
CA GLY A 47 8.50 -3.12 3.99
C GLY A 47 8.59 -1.59 3.85
N LEU A 48 7.94 -1.06 2.80
CA LEU A 48 7.79 0.38 2.55
C LEU A 48 6.38 0.84 2.96
N PHE A 49 6.21 1.21 4.23
CA PHE A 49 4.92 1.64 4.78
C PHE A 49 4.90 3.15 5.01
N TYR A 50 3.95 3.84 4.35
CA TYR A 50 3.86 5.31 4.33
C TYR A 50 2.40 5.78 4.22
N HIS A 51 2.11 6.94 4.79
CA HIS A 51 0.92 7.72 4.50
C HIS A 51 1.15 8.65 3.30
N ALA A 52 0.12 8.83 2.46
CA ALA A 52 0.20 9.69 1.27
C ALA A 52 0.61 11.14 1.60
N ALA A 53 0.22 11.64 2.77
CA ALA A 53 0.57 12.98 3.25
C ALA A 53 2.09 13.18 3.39
N TRP A 54 2.87 12.13 3.65
CA TRP A 54 4.32 12.26 3.77
C TRP A 54 4.97 12.71 2.44
N PHE A 55 4.39 12.30 1.31
CA PHE A 55 4.89 12.63 -0.03
C PHE A 55 4.46 14.01 -0.54
N THR A 56 3.72 14.80 0.25
CA THR A 56 3.38 16.18 -0.14
C THR A 56 4.59 17.11 -0.03
N GLN A 57 5.62 16.71 0.71
CA GLN A 57 6.89 17.43 0.76
C GLN A 57 7.75 17.08 -0.47
N PRO A 58 8.19 18.05 -1.29
CA PRO A 58 8.89 17.78 -2.54
C PRO A 58 10.14 16.90 -2.37
N HIS A 59 10.98 17.19 -1.36
CA HIS A 59 12.22 16.47 -1.12
C HIS A 59 12.01 15.03 -0.65
N HIS A 60 10.92 14.74 0.08
CA HIS A 60 10.54 13.36 0.43
C HIS A 60 10.23 12.55 -0.82
N LYS A 61 9.42 13.11 -1.73
CA LYS A 61 9.06 12.45 -2.99
C LYS A 61 10.27 12.23 -3.88
N GLU A 62 11.12 13.25 -4.03
CA GLU A 62 12.34 13.18 -4.84
C GLU A 62 13.29 12.10 -4.34
N GLY A 63 13.62 12.11 -3.04
CA GLY A 63 14.52 11.10 -2.45
C GLY A 63 13.95 9.68 -2.51
N PHE A 64 12.62 9.53 -2.38
CA PHE A 64 11.94 8.25 -2.53
C PHE A 64 11.98 7.72 -3.97
N ILE A 65 11.75 8.58 -4.97
CA ILE A 65 11.86 8.20 -6.38
C ILE A 65 13.30 7.79 -6.71
N ALA A 66 14.30 8.56 -6.27
CA ALA A 66 15.71 8.21 -6.47
C ALA A 66 16.06 6.82 -5.88
N PHE A 67 15.51 6.50 -4.70
CA PHE A 67 15.66 5.17 -4.11
C PHE A 67 15.02 4.07 -4.97
N LEU A 68 13.79 4.27 -5.44
CA LEU A 68 13.11 3.33 -6.33
C LEU A 68 13.87 3.11 -7.64
N ASP A 69 14.37 4.19 -8.26
CA ASP A 69 15.19 4.13 -9.48
C ASP A 69 16.48 3.33 -9.28
N THR A 70 17.09 3.38 -8.08
CA THR A 70 18.27 2.57 -7.75
C THR A 70 17.90 1.10 -7.64
N ILE A 71 16.91 0.76 -6.80
CA ILE A 71 16.62 -0.66 -6.51
C ILE A 71 15.96 -1.38 -7.68
N THR A 72 15.21 -0.68 -8.55
CA THR A 72 14.57 -1.28 -9.73
C THR A 72 15.57 -1.66 -10.84
N LYS A 73 16.78 -1.08 -10.81
CA LYS A 73 17.88 -1.47 -11.70
C LYS A 73 18.62 -2.71 -11.21
N MET A 74 18.38 -3.16 -9.98
CA MET A 74 19.02 -4.34 -9.42
C MET A 74 18.28 -5.60 -9.88
N PRO A 75 18.92 -6.54 -10.60
CA PRO A 75 18.24 -7.73 -11.13
C PRO A 75 17.74 -8.69 -10.04
N GLU A 76 18.23 -8.52 -8.81
CA GLU A 76 17.86 -9.33 -7.65
C GLU A 76 16.71 -8.77 -6.82
N VAL A 77 16.18 -7.61 -7.18
CA VAL A 77 15.17 -6.91 -6.40
C VAL A 77 13.84 -6.88 -7.16
N TRP A 78 12.77 -7.21 -6.45
CA TRP A 78 11.40 -7.20 -6.97
C TRP A 78 10.52 -6.33 -6.09
N LEU A 79 9.87 -5.33 -6.69
CA LEU A 79 8.82 -4.55 -6.03
C LEU A 79 7.48 -5.25 -6.23
N VAL A 80 6.90 -5.73 -5.14
CA VAL A 80 5.71 -6.58 -5.16
C VAL A 80 4.68 -6.14 -4.11
N GLY A 81 3.42 -6.53 -4.31
CA GLY A 81 2.38 -6.36 -3.29
C GLY A 81 2.50 -7.40 -2.16
N ASN A 82 1.91 -7.10 -1.00
CA ASN A 82 1.92 -8.02 0.17
C ASN A 82 1.39 -9.42 -0.15
N TRP A 83 0.33 -9.51 -0.98
CA TRP A 83 -0.20 -10.81 -1.40
C TRP A 83 0.82 -11.63 -2.19
N GLN A 84 1.55 -11.00 -3.11
CA GLN A 84 2.59 -11.66 -3.91
C GLN A 84 3.74 -12.14 -3.02
N ALA A 85 4.18 -11.31 -2.07
CA ALA A 85 5.19 -11.70 -1.09
C ALA A 85 4.76 -12.95 -0.30
N ILE A 86 3.49 -13.03 0.12
CA ILE A 86 2.94 -14.23 0.78
C ILE A 86 2.95 -15.44 -0.16
N GLN A 87 2.60 -15.28 -1.45
CA GLN A 87 2.68 -16.40 -2.40
C GLN A 87 4.12 -16.93 -2.54
N TRP A 88 5.11 -16.05 -2.56
CA TRP A 88 6.51 -16.47 -2.57
C TRP A 88 6.94 -17.18 -1.27
N VAL A 89 6.43 -16.78 -0.11
CA VAL A 89 6.69 -17.51 1.16
C VAL A 89 6.07 -18.91 1.13
N ARG A 90 4.90 -19.07 0.50
CA ARG A 90 4.23 -20.36 0.36
C ARG A 90 4.94 -21.29 -0.62
N ASP A 91 5.51 -20.75 -1.69
CA ASP A 91 6.29 -21.47 -2.69
C ASP A 91 7.62 -20.73 -2.99
N PRO A 92 8.65 -20.92 -2.13
CA PRO A 92 9.92 -20.23 -2.27
C PRO A 92 10.57 -20.50 -3.63
N THR A 93 10.52 -19.49 -4.49
CA THR A 93 11.00 -19.59 -5.87
C THR A 93 12.34 -18.89 -6.00
N PRO A 94 13.40 -19.57 -6.51
CA PRO A 94 14.70 -18.96 -6.70
C PRO A 94 14.66 -17.89 -7.79
N ILE A 95 15.58 -16.94 -7.72
CA ILE A 95 15.65 -15.79 -8.62
C ILE A 95 15.63 -16.16 -10.12
N SER A 96 16.30 -17.26 -10.49
CA SER A 96 16.36 -17.76 -11.86
C SER A 96 15.00 -18.17 -12.44
N ARG A 97 14.02 -18.43 -11.57
CA ARG A 97 12.65 -18.81 -11.95
C ARG A 97 11.61 -17.73 -11.63
N LEU A 98 11.99 -16.63 -10.98
CA LEU A 98 11.04 -15.56 -10.63
C LEU A 98 10.43 -14.90 -11.86
N GLY A 99 11.17 -14.82 -12.97
CA GLY A 99 10.67 -14.28 -14.24
C GLY A 99 9.44 -15.01 -14.79
N SER A 100 9.25 -16.29 -14.46
CA SER A 100 8.08 -17.10 -14.83
C SER A 100 7.20 -17.48 -13.63
N PHE A 101 7.45 -16.92 -12.45
CA PHE A 101 6.66 -17.21 -11.25
C PHE A 101 5.25 -16.62 -11.40
N ALA A 102 4.26 -17.49 -11.53
CA ALA A 102 2.90 -17.10 -11.90
C ALA A 102 2.30 -15.98 -11.01
N PRO A 103 2.45 -16.00 -9.66
CA PRO A 103 1.95 -14.92 -8.80
C PRO A 103 2.59 -13.55 -9.03
N PHE A 104 3.79 -13.49 -9.62
CA PHE A 104 4.47 -12.23 -9.94
C PHE A 104 4.10 -11.71 -11.34
N GLN A 105 3.39 -12.51 -12.14
CA GLN A 105 2.95 -12.10 -13.47
C GLN A 105 1.77 -11.12 -13.43
N CYS A 106 1.67 -10.27 -14.45
CA CYS A 106 0.60 -9.29 -14.59
C CYS A 106 -0.64 -9.86 -15.31
N ASN A 107 -1.09 -11.06 -14.93
CA ASN A 107 -2.24 -11.71 -15.55
C ASN A 107 -3.51 -11.56 -14.69
N TYR A 108 -4.37 -10.61 -15.05
CA TYR A 108 -5.58 -10.28 -14.30
C TYR A 108 -6.83 -10.20 -15.21
N PRO A 109 -7.27 -11.32 -15.81
CA PRO A 109 -8.37 -11.33 -16.77
C PRO A 109 -9.71 -10.94 -16.13
N ASP A 110 -9.90 -11.29 -14.85
CA ASP A 110 -11.14 -11.02 -14.10
C ASP A 110 -11.17 -9.60 -13.50
N ARG A 111 -10.14 -8.78 -13.75
CA ARG A 111 -10.09 -7.42 -13.20
C ARG A 111 -11.17 -6.56 -13.86
N PRO A 112 -12.07 -5.92 -13.08
CA PRO A 112 -13.04 -5.00 -13.65
C PRO A 112 -12.36 -3.89 -14.44
N ARG A 113 -13.02 -3.43 -15.51
CA ARG A 113 -12.52 -2.31 -16.32
C ARG A 113 -12.35 -1.05 -15.47
N ARG A 114 -11.42 -0.20 -15.89
CA ARG A 114 -11.26 1.13 -15.29
C ARG A 114 -12.58 1.88 -15.38
N CYS A 115 -12.97 2.49 -14.28
CA CYS A 115 -14.10 3.37 -14.23
C CYS A 115 -13.68 4.80 -14.58
N ASN A 116 -14.05 5.25 -15.77
CA ASN A 116 -13.66 6.56 -16.28
C ASN A 116 -14.60 7.69 -15.82
N ASN A 117 -15.87 7.36 -15.56
CA ASN A 117 -16.91 8.32 -15.17
C ASN A 117 -17.54 7.92 -13.84
N PRO A 118 -16.90 8.22 -12.70
CA PRO A 118 -17.46 7.91 -11.39
C PRO A 118 -18.66 8.82 -11.07
N LYS A 119 -19.70 8.24 -10.48
CA LYS A 119 -20.81 8.98 -9.88
C LYS A 119 -20.36 9.62 -8.57
N VAL A 120 -20.87 10.82 -8.29
CA VAL A 120 -20.68 11.51 -7.00
C VAL A 120 -21.97 11.41 -6.20
N CYS A 121 -21.95 10.62 -5.14
CA CYS A 121 -23.10 10.42 -4.26
C CYS A 121 -23.04 11.41 -3.10
N ASN A 122 -24.11 12.18 -2.91
CA ASN A 122 -24.31 13.04 -1.75
C ASN A 122 -25.13 12.27 -0.72
N LEU A 123 -24.48 11.85 0.37
CA LEU A 123 -25.02 10.89 1.33
C LEU A 123 -25.09 11.51 2.72
N TRP A 124 -26.21 11.32 3.42
CA TRP A 124 -26.34 11.78 4.79
C TRP A 124 -25.61 10.85 5.77
N HIS A 125 -24.93 11.45 6.75
CA HIS A 125 -24.33 10.78 7.89
C HIS A 125 -24.57 11.60 9.17
N LYS A 126 -24.41 11.00 10.36
CA LYS A 126 -24.68 11.66 11.67
C LYS A 126 -24.02 13.04 11.81
N SER A 127 -22.83 13.20 11.24
CA SER A 127 -22.04 14.44 11.24
C SER A 127 -22.22 15.30 9.98
N GLY A 128 -23.38 15.15 9.33
CA GLY A 128 -23.77 15.87 8.12
C GLY A 128 -23.49 15.11 6.82
N VAL A 129 -23.61 15.84 5.72
CA VAL A 129 -23.40 15.32 4.36
C VAL A 129 -21.96 14.80 4.17
N ARG A 130 -21.82 13.68 3.46
CA ARG A 130 -20.57 13.10 3.00
C ARG A 130 -20.65 12.76 1.52
N TYR A 131 -19.57 13.04 0.80
CA TYR A 131 -19.46 12.74 -0.62
C TYR A 131 -18.71 11.43 -0.84
N MET A 132 -19.28 10.56 -1.68
CA MET A 132 -18.64 9.32 -2.09
C MET A 132 -18.55 9.25 -3.61
N ARG A 133 -17.36 8.98 -4.14
CA ARG A 133 -17.16 8.72 -5.57
C ARG A 133 -17.18 7.21 -5.81
N THR A 134 -18.07 6.74 -6.68
CA THR A 134 -18.22 5.31 -6.97
C THR A 134 -18.65 5.07 -8.41
N CYS A 135 -18.38 3.87 -8.89
CA CYS A 135 -18.78 3.39 -10.21
C CYS A 135 -20.02 2.50 -10.14
N GLN A 136 -20.45 2.19 -8.91
CA GLN A 136 -21.66 1.47 -8.59
C GLN A 136 -22.84 2.45 -8.45
N PRO A 137 -24.08 1.96 -8.35
CA PRO A 137 -25.20 2.77 -7.88
C PRO A 137 -24.89 3.46 -6.55
N CYS A 138 -25.45 4.65 -6.33
CA CYS A 138 -25.31 5.33 -5.05
C CYS A 138 -26.06 4.54 -3.96
N PRO A 139 -25.45 4.31 -2.78
CA PRO A 139 -26.16 3.75 -1.64
C PRO A 139 -27.19 4.76 -1.10
N ASP A 140 -28.16 4.28 -0.33
CA ASP A 140 -29.21 5.14 0.25
C ASP A 140 -28.68 6.01 1.41
N ILE A 141 -27.68 5.51 2.13
CA ILE A 141 -27.03 6.18 3.25
C ILE A 141 -25.52 6.05 3.15
N TYR A 142 -24.78 6.91 3.85
CA TYR A 142 -23.33 6.82 3.90
C TYR A 142 -22.88 5.50 4.55
N PRO A 143 -22.10 4.65 3.85
CA PRO A 143 -21.60 3.40 4.43
C PRO A 143 -20.77 3.67 5.69
N TRP A 144 -21.15 3.03 6.80
CA TRP A 144 -20.53 3.19 8.10
C TRP A 144 -20.59 1.89 8.91
N THR A 145 -19.95 1.87 10.08
CA THR A 145 -20.04 0.73 11.00
C THR A 145 -21.50 0.46 11.38
N GLY A 146 -21.92 -0.80 11.21
CA GLY A 146 -23.30 -1.24 11.43
C GLY A 146 -24.30 -0.91 10.32
N LYS A 147 -23.93 -0.12 9.31
CA LYS A 147 -24.81 0.22 8.18
C LYS A 147 -24.03 0.41 6.89
N THR A 148 -24.08 -0.58 6.00
CA THR A 148 -23.29 -0.57 4.75
C THR A 148 -23.87 0.31 3.65
N GLY A 149 -25.11 0.77 3.80
CA GLY A 149 -25.81 1.60 2.80
C GLY A 149 -26.27 0.84 1.55
N VAL A 150 -26.07 -0.48 1.51
CA VAL A 150 -26.55 -1.37 0.45
C VAL A 150 -27.44 -2.41 1.09
N ARG A 151 -28.67 -2.57 0.58
CA ARG A 151 -29.58 -3.62 1.04
C ARG A 151 -28.93 -4.99 0.79
N ASN A 152 -28.68 -5.74 1.86
CA ASN A 152 -28.13 -7.08 1.81
C ASN A 152 -29.05 -8.03 2.56
N SER A 153 -29.71 -8.93 1.83
CA SER A 153 -30.62 -9.93 2.39
C SER A 153 -29.98 -10.86 3.42
N ARG A 154 -28.64 -10.95 3.50
CA ARG A 154 -27.93 -11.72 4.53
C ARG A 154 -27.64 -10.93 5.81
N VAL A 155 -27.71 -9.60 5.77
CA VAL A 155 -27.33 -8.72 6.91
C VAL A 155 -28.55 -7.98 7.44
N ASP A 156 -29.46 -7.54 6.57
CA ASP A 156 -30.61 -6.71 6.94
C ASP A 156 -31.82 -7.54 7.44
N ASN A 157 -31.82 -8.86 7.21
CA ASN A 157 -32.87 -9.75 7.68
C ASN A 157 -32.71 -10.14 9.16
N GLU A 158 -31.55 -9.88 9.79
CA GLU A 158 -31.31 -10.20 11.21
C GLU A 158 -31.72 -9.06 12.17
N ILE A 159 -32.23 -7.93 11.67
CA ILE A 159 -32.60 -6.76 12.50
C ILE A 159 -34.14 -6.56 12.57
N ILE A 160 -34.93 -7.53 12.12
CA ILE A 160 -36.40 -7.49 12.28
C ILE A 160 -36.81 -8.49 13.37
N THR A 161 -36.46 -8.20 14.61
CA THR A 161 -37.17 -8.72 15.80
C THR A 161 -37.23 -7.64 16.86
N GLU A 162 -38.48 -7.25 17.14
CA GLU A 162 -39.02 -6.35 18.19
C GLU A 162 -38.94 -4.83 17.96
#